data_AF-A0A527YQI9-F1
#
_entry.id   AF-A0A527YQI9-F1
#
_cell.length_a   1.000
_cell.length_b   1.000
_cell.length_c   1.000
_cell.angle_alpha   90.00
_cell.angle_beta   90.00
_cell.angle_gamma   90.00
#
_symmetry.space_group_name_H-M   'P 1'
#
loop_
_entity.id
_entity.type
_entity.pdbx_description
1 polymer ?
#
loop_
_entity_poly.entity_id
_entity_poly.type
_entity_poly.pdbx_seq_one_letter_code
_entity_poly.pdbx_strand_id
1 'polypeptide(L)'
;VRIMPRTTLFGVYDGGTYGAIERVNDHLPSPPEHQVRQRLWRIVAKRSIVAAGAIERPVVFAGNDTPGVMMASAMRTYIARYAATPAKRIALFTNNEDGWRTVEAA
;
A
#
# COMPACT_ATOMS: atom_id res chain seq x y z
N VAL A 1 10.50 -20.99 7.01
CA VAL A 1 9.64 -19.78 6.86
C VAL A 1 9.70 -19.33 5.40
N ARG A 2 8.57 -18.99 4.77
CA ARG A 2 8.52 -18.47 3.39
C ARG A 2 8.01 -17.04 3.41
N ILE A 3 8.71 -16.14 2.72
CA ILE A 3 8.36 -14.71 2.62
C ILE A 3 8.05 -14.40 1.14
N MET A 4 6.94 -13.71 0.88
CA MET A 4 6.44 -13.44 -0.48
C MET A 4 6.04 -11.96 -0.62
N PRO A 5 7.01 -11.03 -0.77
CA PRO A 5 6.80 -9.58 -0.58
C PRO A 5 6.01 -8.85 -1.68
N ARG A 6 5.57 -9.54 -2.73
CA ARG A 6 4.72 -8.98 -3.82
C ARG A 6 3.42 -9.77 -4.01
N THR A 7 2.97 -10.40 -2.94
CA THR A 7 1.80 -11.27 -2.94
C THR A 7 0.63 -10.62 -2.20
N THR A 8 -0.50 -10.49 -2.89
CA THR A 8 -1.72 -9.95 -2.30
C THR A 8 -2.67 -11.10 -2.00
N LEU A 9 -3.04 -11.26 -0.73
CA LEU A 9 -4.14 -12.14 -0.33
C LEU A 9 -5.44 -11.39 -0.63
N PHE A 10 -6.20 -11.88 -1.61
CA PHE A 10 -7.42 -11.21 -2.09
C PHE A 10 -8.70 -11.84 -1.55
N GLY A 11 -8.63 -13.05 -1.00
CA GLY A 11 -9.81 -13.78 -0.54
C GLY A 11 -9.53 -14.69 0.64
N VAL A 12 -10.49 -14.73 1.56
CA VAL A 12 -10.58 -15.69 2.67
C VAL A 12 -11.81 -16.55 2.44
N TYR A 13 -11.64 -17.85 2.51
CA TYR A 13 -12.69 -18.85 2.28
C TYR A 13 -12.73 -19.86 3.43
N ASP A 14 -13.74 -20.72 3.40
CA ASP A 14 -13.93 -21.75 4.41
C ASP A 14 -12.76 -22.74 4.52
N GLY A 15 -12.68 -23.41 5.66
CA GLY A 15 -11.66 -24.43 5.94
C GLY A 15 -10.23 -23.88 6.04
N GLY A 16 -10.06 -22.58 6.34
CA GLY A 16 -8.75 -21.94 6.39
C GLY A 16 -8.08 -21.83 5.02
N THR A 17 -8.89 -21.69 3.96
CA THR A 17 -8.41 -21.53 2.59
C THR A 17 -8.29 -20.06 2.24
N TYR A 18 -7.16 -19.67 1.66
CA TYR A 18 -6.87 -18.30 1.26
C TYR A 18 -6.45 -18.25 -0.20
N GLY A 19 -7.03 -17.30 -0.94
CA GLY A 19 -6.63 -16.98 -2.30
C GLY A 19 -5.59 -15.86 -2.29
N ALA A 20 -4.46 -16.07 -2.94
CA ALA A 20 -3.44 -15.04 -3.06
C ALA A 20 -2.85 -14.98 -4.47
N ILE A 21 -2.48 -13.77 -4.92
CA ILE A 21 -1.82 -13.56 -6.21
C ILE A 21 -0.41 -13.01 -5.99
N GLU A 22 0.60 -13.76 -6.44
CA GLU A 22 1.99 -13.34 -6.45
C GLU A 22 2.32 -12.67 -7.78
N ARG A 23 2.77 -11.42 -7.73
CA ARG A 23 3.29 -10.70 -8.89
C ARG A 23 4.75 -11.06 -9.10
N VAL A 24 5.00 -12.11 -9.90
CA VAL A 24 6.33 -12.70 -10.07
C VAL A 24 7.23 -11.78 -10.89
N ASN A 25 6.75 -11.32 -12.05
CA ASN A 25 7.60 -10.56 -12.99
C ASN A 25 7.06 -9.16 -13.37
N ASP A 26 5.91 -8.71 -12.82
CA ASP A 26 5.34 -7.39 -13.15
C ASP A 26 6.26 -6.18 -12.84
N HIS A 27 7.30 -6.38 -12.02
CA HIS A 27 8.23 -5.35 -11.57
C HIS A 27 9.57 -5.38 -12.31
N LEU A 28 9.79 -6.35 -13.20
CA LEU A 28 11.02 -6.48 -13.97
C LEU A 28 10.84 -5.81 -15.34
N PRO A 29 11.83 -5.03 -15.82
CA PRO A 29 11.78 -4.43 -17.15
C PRO A 29 11.84 -5.47 -18.27
N SER A 30 12.54 -6.58 -18.03
CA SER A 30 12.61 -7.74 -18.93
C SER A 30 12.45 -9.02 -18.10
N PRO A 31 11.29 -9.69 -18.16
CA PRO A 31 11.08 -10.97 -17.49
C PRO A 31 11.98 -12.07 -18.06
N PRO A 32 12.54 -12.96 -17.22
CA PRO A 32 13.27 -14.13 -17.70
C PRO A 32 12.40 -15.07 -18.53
N GLU A 33 13.01 -15.76 -19.49
CA GLU A 33 12.32 -16.77 -20.30
C GLU A 33 11.73 -17.88 -19.43
N HIS A 34 10.61 -18.45 -19.90
CA HIS A 34 9.90 -19.55 -19.25
C HIS A 34 9.42 -19.29 -17.82
N GLN A 35 9.33 -18.03 -17.39
CA GLN A 35 8.72 -17.64 -16.12
C GLN A 35 7.29 -17.13 -16.30
N VAL A 36 6.42 -17.41 -15.32
CA VAL A 36 5.05 -16.88 -15.30
C VAL A 36 5.05 -15.40 -14.92
N ARG A 37 4.12 -14.61 -15.47
CA ARG A 37 3.94 -13.21 -15.06
C ARG A 37 3.45 -13.09 -13.61
N GLN A 38 2.44 -13.89 -13.26
CA GLN A 38 1.79 -13.95 -11.96
C GLN A 38 1.50 -15.41 -11.59
N ARG A 39 1.40 -15.68 -10.29
CA ARG A 39 1.07 -17.00 -9.76
C ARG A 39 -0.11 -16.91 -8.81
N LEU A 40 -1.16 -17.68 -9.09
CA LEU A 40 -2.28 -17.87 -8.19
C LEU A 40 -1.92 -18.93 -7.14
N TRP A 41 -2.12 -18.59 -5.88
CA TRP A 41 -1.89 -19.46 -4.74
C TRP A 41 -3.21 -19.79 -4.07
N ARG A 42 -3.43 -21.08 -3.85
CA ARG A 42 -4.36 -21.57 -2.84
C ARG A 42 -3.55 -21.96 -1.60
N ILE A 43 -3.72 -21.21 -0.52
CA ILE A 43 -3.04 -21.46 0.74
C ILE A 43 -4.06 -22.07 1.70
N VAL A 44 -3.79 -23.24 2.24
CA VAL A 44 -4.60 -23.85 3.30
C VAL A 44 -3.79 -23.78 4.59
N ALA A 45 -4.26 -23.00 5.56
CA ALA A 45 -3.55 -22.75 6.81
C ALA A 45 -4.38 -23.18 8.02
N LYS A 46 -3.74 -23.82 9.00
CA LYS A 46 -4.40 -24.24 10.26
C LYS A 46 -4.82 -23.04 11.11
N ARG A 47 -4.08 -21.94 11.05
CA ARG A 47 -4.28 -20.69 11.77
C ARG A 47 -3.79 -19.53 10.89
N SER A 48 -4.33 -18.34 11.12
CA SER A 48 -3.91 -17.11 10.45
C SER A 48 -3.88 -15.94 11.43
N ILE A 49 -3.06 -14.94 11.10
CA ILE A 49 -3.00 -13.65 11.79
C ILE A 49 -3.22 -12.60 10.71
N VAL A 50 -4.20 -11.71 10.94
CA VAL A 50 -4.47 -10.58 10.03
C VAL A 50 -3.71 -9.36 10.53
N ALA A 51 -2.75 -8.91 9.73
CA ALA A 51 -1.95 -7.72 9.98
C ALA A 51 -1.96 -6.80 8.75
N ALA A 52 -3.14 -6.52 8.20
CA ALA A 52 -3.32 -5.76 6.95
C ALA A 52 -3.13 -4.23 7.10
N GLY A 53 -2.96 -3.75 8.32
CA GLY A 53 -2.86 -2.32 8.62
C GLY A 53 -4.21 -1.59 8.50
N ALA A 54 -4.14 -0.26 8.39
CA ALA A 54 -5.28 0.63 8.18
C ALA A 54 -4.95 1.63 7.06
N ILE A 55 -5.95 2.01 6.27
CA ILE A 55 -5.83 2.98 5.19
C ILE A 55 -6.31 4.34 5.70
N GLU A 56 -5.51 5.39 5.51
CA GLU A 56 -5.89 6.76 5.84
C GLU A 56 -7.11 7.19 5.00
N ARG A 57 -8.02 7.97 5.58
CA ARG A 57 -9.26 8.40 4.93
C ARG A 57 -9.22 9.90 4.57
N PRO A 58 -9.66 10.29 3.36
CA PRO A 58 -9.73 11.71 3.00
C PRO A 58 -10.85 12.41 3.77
N VAL A 59 -10.73 13.74 3.89
CA VAL A 59 -11.80 14.60 4.42
C VAL A 59 -12.61 15.18 3.24
N VAL A 60 -13.93 15.22 3.38
CA VAL A 60 -14.82 15.80 2.36
C VAL A 60 -14.89 17.31 2.52
N PHE A 61 -14.46 18.05 1.51
CA PHE A 61 -14.58 19.52 1.43
C PHE A 61 -14.61 19.95 -0.05
N ALA A 62 -15.01 21.19 -0.33
CA ALA A 62 -15.08 21.69 -1.71
C ALA A 62 -13.69 21.76 -2.36
N GLY A 63 -13.53 21.15 -3.55
CA GLY A 63 -12.26 21.11 -4.28
C GLY A 63 -11.24 20.08 -3.75
N ASN A 64 -11.68 19.09 -2.97
CA ASN A 64 -10.83 18.03 -2.40
C ASN A 64 -10.33 16.98 -3.41
N ASP A 65 -10.65 17.16 -4.69
CA ASP A 65 -10.27 16.32 -5.83
C ASP A 65 -9.24 17.00 -6.75
N THR A 66 -8.78 18.19 -6.41
CA THR A 66 -7.86 18.97 -7.24
C THR A 66 -6.40 18.48 -7.14
N PRO A 67 -5.58 18.66 -8.20
CA PRO A 67 -4.17 18.32 -8.15
C PRO A 67 -3.44 19.03 -7.01
N GLY A 68 -2.64 18.27 -6.25
CA GLY A 68 -1.95 18.74 -5.06
C GLY A 68 -2.66 18.38 -3.75
N VAL A 69 -3.95 18.04 -3.79
CA VAL A 69 -4.63 17.42 -2.64
C VAL A 69 -4.21 15.95 -2.57
N MET A 70 -3.62 15.56 -1.44
CA MET A 70 -3.19 14.18 -1.20
C MET A 70 -3.28 13.81 0.29
N MET A 71 -3.29 12.51 0.55
CA MET A 71 -3.25 11.95 1.89
C MET A 71 -1.95 12.34 2.63
N ALA A 72 -2.03 12.62 3.93
CA ALA A 72 -0.87 13.04 4.71
C ALA A 72 0.18 11.91 4.80
N SER A 73 -0.27 10.66 4.95
CA SER A 73 0.59 9.47 4.91
C SER A 73 1.25 9.26 3.54
N ALA A 74 0.59 9.62 2.44
CA ALA A 74 1.19 9.57 1.11
C ALA A 74 2.34 10.57 0.99
N MET A 75 2.14 11.80 1.48
CA MET A 75 3.19 12.81 1.51
C MET A 75 4.43 12.34 2.29
N ARG A 76 4.23 11.81 3.50
CA ARG A 76 5.32 11.22 4.29
C ARG A 76 6.02 10.07 3.56
N THR A 77 5.25 9.24 2.84
CA THR A 77 5.82 8.15 2.03
C THR A 77 6.69 8.69 0.89
N TYR A 78 6.24 9.71 0.16
CA TYR A 78 7.04 10.33 -0.91
C TYR A 78 8.36 10.89 -0.40
N ILE A 79 8.34 11.58 0.74
CA ILE A 79 9.54 12.13 1.35
C ILE A 79 10.45 11.00 1.86
N ALA A 80 9.96 10.15 2.76
CA ALA A 80 10.80 9.19 3.49
C ALA A 80 11.26 8.01 2.62
N ARG A 81 10.43 7.54 1.68
CA ARG A 81 10.74 6.35 0.87
C ARG A 81 11.34 6.70 -0.49
N TYR A 82 10.92 7.81 -1.09
CA TYR A 82 11.29 8.15 -2.46
C TYR A 82 12.15 9.42 -2.55
N ALA A 83 12.45 10.09 -1.43
CA ALA A 83 13.20 11.34 -1.40
C ALA A 83 12.61 12.42 -2.35
N ALA A 84 11.28 12.42 -2.50
CA ALA A 84 10.57 13.30 -3.41
C ALA A 84 9.63 14.21 -2.62
N THR A 85 9.89 15.52 -2.65
CA THR A 85 9.02 16.52 -2.02
C THR A 85 7.87 16.87 -2.97
N PRO A 86 6.58 16.62 -2.59
CA PRO A 86 5.46 16.89 -3.48
C PRO A 86 5.24 18.38 -3.80
N ALA A 87 5.61 19.29 -2.88
CA ALA A 87 5.43 20.73 -3.05
C ALA A 87 6.38 21.56 -2.17
N LYS A 88 6.68 22.81 -2.56
CA LYS A 88 7.47 23.77 -1.77
C LYS A 88 6.65 24.52 -0.71
N ARG A 89 5.32 24.55 -0.87
CA ARG A 89 4.37 25.20 0.06
C ARG A 89 3.24 24.23 0.32
N ILE A 90 2.99 23.94 1.58
CA ILE A 90 2.11 22.85 2.01
C ILE A 90 1.13 23.41 3.04
N ALA A 91 -0.15 23.09 2.85
CA ALA A 91 -1.17 23.26 3.87
C ALA A 91 -1.58 21.87 4.36
N LEU A 92 -1.66 21.69 5.68
CA LEU A 92 -2.09 20.44 6.30
C LEU A 92 -3.50 20.60 6.86
N PHE A 93 -4.40 19.71 6.44
CA PHE A 93 -5.73 19.59 7.02
C PHE A 93 -5.86 18.20 7.63
N THR A 94 -6.00 18.13 8.96
CA THR A 94 -6.06 16.86 9.70
C THR A 94 -7.06 16.90 10.84
N ASN A 95 -7.56 15.73 11.23
CA ASN A 95 -8.49 15.53 12.34
C ASN A 95 -7.92 14.63 13.45
N ASN A 96 -6.64 14.27 13.39
CA ASN A 96 -5.99 13.40 14.37
C ASN A 96 -4.47 13.64 14.43
N GLU A 97 -3.80 13.01 15.39
CA GLU A 97 -2.36 13.15 15.61
C GLU A 97 -1.48 12.54 14.49
N ASP A 98 -1.96 11.53 13.76
CA ASP A 98 -1.18 10.95 12.67
C ASP A 98 -0.94 11.95 11.55
N GLY A 99 -1.88 12.86 11.29
CA GLY A 99 -1.66 13.93 10.33
C GLY A 99 -0.58 14.91 10.80
N TRP A 100 -0.54 15.24 12.09
CA TRP A 100 0.46 16.15 12.67
C TRP A 100 1.89 15.67 12.49
N ARG A 101 2.13 14.35 12.52
CA ARG A 101 3.46 13.76 12.23
C ARG A 101 4.01 14.13 10.84
N THR A 102 3.18 14.62 9.93
CA THR A 102 3.63 15.11 8.61
C THR A 102 4.42 16.40 8.72
N VAL A 103 4.14 17.25 9.72
CA VAL A 103 4.86 18.52 9.93
C VAL A 103 6.31 18.26 10.29
N GLU A 104 6.60 17.21 11.05
CA GLU A 104 7.97 16.83 11.41
C GLU A 104 8.77 16.29 10.21
N ALA A 105 8.09 15.80 9.18
CA ALA A 105 8.70 15.21 7.99
C ALA A 105 8.87 16.19 6.83
N ALA A 106 8.20 17.35 6.87
CA ALA A 106 8.18 18.36 5.81
C ALA A 106 9.21 19.46 6.06
#